data_AF-A0A8T3L0G9-F1
#
_entry.id   AF-A0A8T3L0G9-F1
#
_cell.length_a   1.000
_cell.length_b   1.000
_cell.length_c   1.000
_cell.angle_alpha   90.00
_cell.angle_beta   90.00
_cell.angle_gamma   90.00
#
_symmetry.space_group_name_H-M   'P 1'
#
loop_
_entity.id
_entity.type
_entity.pdbx_description
1 polymer ?
#
loop_
_entity_poly.entity_id
_entity_poly.type
_entity_poly.pdbx_seq_one_letter_code
_entity_poly.pdbx_strand_id
1 'polypeptide(L)'
;TQACCEGGSQDKWTSQEAKVSAIRARPDYFLTTDGVLKQEQVDMIKDGIDELHRGVSQSHRPGILQGGLKVDQLTLSAEDAQLIATRQFQVADIARIYGVPAHMIGHTEKTTSWGSGVEQLSIGFVKYTLQRHLVNYEQEINRKCLRDRKLFSKFNTAGLERGDIKTRNEAHRIALGRAGEPGWSTVNEVRKLEDMPPIAGGNAINTGNTDEPTAPTTE
;
A
#
# COMPACT_ATOMS: atom_id res chain seq x y z
N THR A 1 24.47 -20.47 -19.38
CA THR A 1 24.28 -19.65 -18.17
C THR A 1 23.03 -18.82 -18.40
N GLN A 2 21.86 -19.20 -17.92
CA GLN A 2 21.49 -19.13 -16.52
C GLN A 2 20.22 -19.96 -16.33
N ALA A 3 20.34 -20.98 -15.49
CA ALA A 3 19.22 -21.79 -15.04
C ALA A 3 18.46 -21.04 -13.94
N CYS A 4 17.20 -21.45 -13.75
CA CYS A 4 16.50 -21.60 -12.48
C CYS A 4 16.35 -20.36 -11.60
N CYS A 5 15.09 -20.00 -11.36
CA CYS A 5 14.49 -19.22 -10.26
C CYS A 5 13.49 -18.29 -10.95
N GLU A 6 12.20 -18.59 -11.03
CA GLU A 6 11.24 -18.38 -9.94
C GLU A 6 9.89 -18.97 -10.42
N GLY A 7 9.20 -19.71 -9.56
CA GLY A 7 7.88 -20.29 -9.89
C GLY A 7 7.51 -21.48 -9.02
N GLY A 8 8.51 -22.19 -8.49
CA GLY A 8 8.28 -23.44 -7.77
C GLY A 8 7.81 -23.32 -6.31
N SER A 9 7.69 -22.12 -5.73
CA SER A 9 7.33 -21.95 -4.31
C SER A 9 5.83 -21.72 -4.13
N GLN A 10 5.26 -20.68 -4.75
CA GLN A 10 3.83 -20.36 -4.62
C GLN A 10 2.91 -21.49 -5.10
N ASP A 11 3.26 -22.17 -6.20
CA ASP A 11 2.48 -23.30 -6.73
C ASP A 11 2.52 -24.55 -5.84
N LYS A 12 3.61 -24.73 -5.07
CA LYS A 12 3.71 -25.82 -4.10
C LYS A 12 2.91 -25.55 -2.85
N TRP A 13 2.85 -24.30 -2.39
CA TRP A 13 2.04 -23.90 -1.24
C TRP A 13 0.54 -24.01 -1.53
N THR A 14 0.07 -23.55 -2.69
CA THR A 14 -1.35 -23.66 -3.08
C THR A 14 -1.77 -25.12 -3.30
N SER A 15 -0.91 -25.95 -3.89
CA SER A 15 -1.18 -27.38 -4.06
C SER A 15 -1.18 -28.15 -2.74
N GLN A 16 -0.35 -27.76 -1.77
CA GLN A 16 -0.38 -28.33 -0.43
C GLN A 16 -1.61 -27.89 0.37
N GLU A 17 -2.03 -26.63 0.27
CA GLU A 17 -3.28 -26.16 0.89
C GLU A 17 -4.50 -26.88 0.30
N ALA A 18 -4.55 -27.10 -1.02
CA ALA A 18 -5.60 -27.88 -1.67
C ALA A 18 -5.61 -29.35 -1.21
N LYS A 19 -4.43 -29.96 -1.04
CA LYS A 19 -4.32 -31.33 -0.51
C LYS A 19 -4.68 -31.42 0.97
N VAL A 20 -4.31 -30.44 1.79
CA VAL A 20 -4.68 -30.39 3.21
C VAL A 20 -6.17 -30.11 3.38
N SER A 21 -6.76 -29.28 2.51
CA SER A 21 -8.22 -29.09 2.42
C SER A 21 -8.95 -30.38 2.01
N ALA A 22 -8.40 -31.16 1.07
CA ALA A 22 -8.96 -32.45 0.67
C ALA A 22 -8.79 -33.55 1.74
N ILE A 23 -7.74 -33.49 2.57
CA ILE A 23 -7.49 -34.45 3.65
C ILE A 23 -8.31 -34.11 4.91
N ARG A 24 -8.75 -32.86 5.07
CA ARG A 24 -9.67 -32.44 6.13
C ARG A 24 -11.09 -32.45 5.58
N ALA A 25 -11.70 -33.63 5.46
CA ALA A 25 -13.12 -33.78 5.12
C ALA A 25 -14.00 -33.20 6.24
N ARG A 26 -14.12 -31.87 6.28
CA ARG A 26 -15.13 -31.16 7.08
C ARG A 26 -16.42 -31.22 6.25
N PRO A 27 -17.44 -31.98 6.68
CA PRO A 27 -18.73 -31.92 6.00
C PRO A 27 -19.29 -30.51 6.18
N ASP A 28 -19.63 -29.83 5.09
CA ASP A 28 -20.10 -28.44 5.12
C ASP A 28 -21.46 -28.28 5.85
N TYR A 29 -22.20 -29.39 5.99
CA TYR A 29 -23.50 -29.45 6.63
C TYR A 29 -23.71 -30.81 7.30
N PHE A 30 -24.30 -30.78 8.49
CA PHE A 30 -24.84 -31.97 9.16
C PHE A 30 -26.36 -31.99 9.06
N LEU A 31 -26.89 -33.19 8.87
CA LEU A 31 -28.31 -33.45 8.91
C LEU A 31 -28.66 -34.11 10.24
N THR A 32 -29.44 -33.41 11.07
CA THR A 32 -29.85 -33.88 12.38
C THR A 32 -31.33 -34.23 12.41
N THR A 33 -31.68 -35.34 13.08
CA THR A 33 -33.07 -35.77 13.32
C THR A 33 -33.22 -36.27 14.75
N ASP A 34 -34.37 -36.00 15.37
CA ASP A 34 -34.66 -36.45 16.73
C ASP A 34 -35.02 -37.96 16.82
N GLY A 35 -35.27 -38.63 15.68
CA GLY A 35 -35.63 -40.06 15.59
C GLY A 35 -34.54 -40.93 14.96
N VAL A 36 -34.53 -42.23 15.31
CA VAL A 36 -33.61 -43.23 14.73
C VAL A 36 -34.08 -43.59 13.31
N LEU A 37 -33.26 -43.27 12.31
CA LEU A 37 -33.52 -43.60 10.91
C LEU A 37 -33.18 -45.07 10.62
N LYS A 38 -33.98 -45.73 9.78
CA LYS A 38 -33.64 -47.05 9.22
C LYS A 38 -32.59 -46.88 8.12
N GLN A 39 -31.77 -47.91 7.90
CA GLN A 39 -30.68 -47.89 6.91
C GLN A 39 -31.18 -47.50 5.49
N GLU A 40 -32.34 -48.02 5.08
CA GLU A 40 -32.98 -47.70 3.79
C GLU A 40 -33.33 -46.21 3.64
N GLN A 41 -33.69 -45.53 4.73
CA GLN A 41 -34.03 -44.10 4.71
C GLN A 41 -32.77 -43.24 4.62
N VAL A 42 -31.68 -43.68 5.26
CA VAL A 42 -30.38 -43.01 5.18
C VAL A 42 -29.84 -43.06 3.75
N ASP A 43 -29.99 -44.19 3.08
CA ASP A 43 -29.49 -44.37 1.71
C ASP A 43 -30.34 -43.55 0.70
N MET A 44 -31.67 -43.49 0.87
CA MET A 44 -32.52 -42.59 0.08
C MET A 44 -32.17 -41.11 0.25
N ILE A 45 -31.83 -40.67 1.47
CA ILE A 45 -31.42 -39.29 1.73
C ILE A 45 -30.07 -38.99 1.08
N LYS A 46 -29.11 -39.92 1.15
CA LYS A 46 -27.81 -39.78 0.47
C LYS A 46 -27.98 -39.68 -1.04
N ASP A 47 -28.76 -40.57 -1.64
CA ASP A 47 -28.99 -40.57 -3.09
C ASP A 47 -29.66 -39.27 -3.55
N GLY A 48 -30.63 -38.76 -2.79
CA GLY A 48 -31.25 -37.46 -3.06
C GLY A 48 -30.30 -36.28 -2.95
N ILE A 49 -29.38 -36.29 -1.98
CA ILE A 49 -28.33 -35.27 -1.84
C ILE A 49 -27.32 -35.37 -2.97
N ASP A 50 -26.87 -36.57 -3.32
CA ASP A 50 -25.95 -36.82 -4.43
C ASP A 50 -26.56 -36.36 -5.76
N GLU A 51 -27.85 -36.60 -5.99
CA GLU A 51 -28.54 -36.17 -7.21
C GLU A 51 -28.74 -34.65 -7.28
N LEU A 52 -28.94 -33.98 -6.14
CA LEU A 52 -29.00 -32.52 -6.05
C LEU A 52 -27.63 -31.84 -6.22
N HIS A 53 -26.54 -32.49 -5.80
CA HIS A 53 -25.18 -31.92 -5.84
C HIS A 53 -24.31 -32.40 -7.02
N ARG A 54 -24.77 -33.39 -7.81
CA ARG A 54 -24.08 -33.82 -9.04
C ARG A 54 -24.30 -32.82 -10.18
N GLY A 55 -23.38 -31.87 -10.26
CA GLY A 55 -23.15 -31.04 -11.44
C GLY A 55 -23.61 -29.58 -11.32
N VAL A 56 -22.88 -28.70 -12.01
CA VAL A 56 -23.03 -27.23 -11.96
C VAL A 56 -24.45 -26.76 -12.36
N SER A 57 -25.18 -27.56 -13.13
CA SER A 57 -26.56 -27.24 -13.58
C SER A 57 -27.64 -27.49 -12.52
N GLN A 58 -27.35 -28.20 -11.41
CA GLN A 58 -28.33 -28.58 -10.39
C GLN A 58 -28.29 -27.70 -9.12
N SER A 59 -27.34 -26.76 -9.04
CA SER A 59 -27.04 -25.89 -7.88
C SER A 59 -28.17 -24.96 -7.40
N HIS A 60 -29.34 -24.96 -8.05
CA HIS A 60 -30.47 -24.08 -7.73
C HIS A 60 -31.77 -24.82 -7.42
N ARG A 61 -31.74 -26.16 -7.28
CA ARG A 61 -32.93 -26.92 -6.89
C ARG A 61 -33.14 -26.82 -5.37
N PRO A 62 -34.34 -26.41 -4.90
CA PRO A 62 -34.62 -26.38 -3.46
C PRO A 62 -34.69 -27.82 -2.93
N GLY A 63 -33.81 -28.15 -1.97
CA GLY A 63 -33.83 -29.44 -1.29
C GLY A 63 -34.97 -29.51 -0.28
N ILE A 64 -35.90 -30.44 -0.48
CA ILE A 64 -36.99 -30.70 0.47
C ILE A 64 -36.53 -31.77 1.44
N LEU A 65 -36.46 -31.42 2.73
CA LEU A 65 -36.05 -32.34 3.79
C LEU A 65 -37.31 -32.86 4.50
N GLN A 66 -37.58 -34.15 4.38
CA GLN A 66 -38.74 -34.80 5.00
C GLN A 66 -38.39 -35.34 6.40
N GLY A 67 -39.36 -35.34 7.33
CA GLY A 67 -39.21 -36.00 8.63
C GLY A 67 -38.51 -35.21 9.74
N GLY A 68 -38.49 -33.86 9.66
CA GLY A 68 -37.93 -33.01 10.72
C GLY A 68 -36.40 -32.82 10.65
N LEU A 69 -35.78 -33.25 9.55
CA LEU A 69 -34.39 -33.02 9.22
C LEU A 69 -34.05 -31.51 9.23
N LYS A 70 -33.07 -31.13 10.05
CA LYS A 70 -32.50 -29.77 10.08
C LYS A 70 -31.11 -29.78 9.46
N VAL A 71 -30.81 -28.75 8.68
CA VAL A 71 -29.47 -28.50 8.15
C VAL A 71 -28.77 -27.54 9.09
N ASP A 72 -27.78 -28.05 9.80
CA ASP A 72 -26.87 -27.20 10.55
C ASP A 72 -25.71 -26.83 9.60
N GLN A 73 -25.74 -25.60 9.08
CA GLN A 73 -24.64 -25.05 8.28
C GLN A 73 -23.47 -24.70 9.21
N LEU A 74 -22.27 -25.16 8.87
CA LEU A 74 -21.07 -24.72 9.59
C LEU A 74 -20.82 -23.24 9.30
N THR A 75 -21.12 -22.40 10.30
CA THR A 75 -20.62 -21.03 10.35
C THR A 75 -19.09 -21.06 10.40
N LEU A 76 -18.44 -20.08 9.75
CA LEU A 76 -16.98 -19.96 9.74
C LEU A 76 -16.43 -20.20 11.16
N SER A 77 -15.62 -21.25 11.34
CA SER A 77 -15.18 -21.61 12.68
C SER A 77 -14.33 -20.49 13.26
N ALA A 78 -14.41 -20.28 14.57
CA ALA A 78 -13.59 -19.27 15.24
C ALA A 78 -12.08 -19.47 14.97
N GLU A 79 -11.66 -20.72 14.73
CA GLU A 79 -10.29 -21.08 14.33
C GLU A 79 -9.93 -20.51 12.95
N ASP A 80 -10.84 -20.59 11.97
CA ASP A 80 -10.59 -20.09 10.61
C ASP A 80 -10.60 -18.55 10.59
N ALA A 81 -11.48 -17.91 11.38
CA ALA A 81 -11.45 -16.46 11.57
C ALA A 81 -10.13 -15.98 12.19
N GLN A 82 -9.60 -16.72 13.16
CA GLN A 82 -8.32 -16.42 13.80
C GLN A 82 -7.12 -16.64 12.86
N LEU A 83 -7.20 -17.62 11.96
CA LEU A 83 -6.20 -17.85 10.92
C LEU A 83 -6.16 -16.68 9.92
N ILE A 84 -7.31 -16.17 9.49
CA ILE A 84 -7.41 -15.01 8.60
C ILE A 84 -6.78 -13.77 9.26
N ALA A 85 -7.11 -13.52 10.53
CA ALA A 85 -6.52 -12.41 11.29
C ALA A 85 -4.99 -12.55 11.36
N THR A 86 -4.47 -13.76 11.65
CA THR A 86 -3.03 -14.02 11.72
C THR A 86 -2.33 -13.73 10.37
N ARG A 87 -2.94 -14.12 9.25
CA ARG A 87 -2.40 -13.83 7.91
C ARG A 87 -2.37 -12.33 7.59
N GLN A 88 -3.42 -11.59 7.99
CA GLN A 88 -3.44 -10.13 7.84
C GLN A 88 -2.32 -9.45 8.64
N PHE A 89 -2.07 -9.89 9.88
CA PHE A 89 -0.97 -9.38 10.70
C PHE A 89 0.40 -9.67 10.09
N GLN A 90 0.60 -10.85 9.49
CA GLN A 90 1.87 -11.19 8.82
C GLN A 90 2.20 -10.25 7.66
N VAL A 91 1.19 -9.87 6.86
CA VAL A 91 1.39 -8.91 5.75
C VAL A 91 1.84 -7.55 6.30
N ALA A 92 1.23 -7.09 7.39
CA ALA A 92 1.62 -5.84 8.04
C ALA A 92 3.03 -5.89 8.65
N ASP A 93 3.45 -7.02 9.21
CA ASP A 93 4.79 -7.18 9.76
C ASP A 93 5.88 -7.16 8.68
N ILE A 94 5.63 -7.81 7.54
CA ILE A 94 6.54 -7.75 6.38
C ILE A 94 6.66 -6.30 5.90
N ALA A 95 5.55 -5.59 5.76
CA ALA A 95 5.53 -4.19 5.35
C ALA A 95 6.36 -3.30 6.29
N ARG A 96 6.25 -3.53 7.60
CA ARG A 96 7.00 -2.80 8.63
C ARG A 96 8.51 -3.04 8.54
N ILE A 97 8.96 -4.26 8.22
CA ILE A 97 10.40 -4.57 8.01
C ILE A 97 10.98 -3.75 6.86
N TYR A 98 10.24 -3.62 5.75
CA TYR A 98 10.66 -2.83 4.59
C TYR A 98 10.41 -1.33 4.74
N GLY A 99 9.78 -0.89 5.83
CA GLY A 99 9.40 0.52 6.03
C GLY A 99 8.35 1.01 5.03
N VAL A 100 7.59 0.11 4.40
CA VAL A 100 6.53 0.45 3.44
C VAL A 100 5.21 0.60 4.21
N PRO A 101 4.50 1.73 4.08
CA PRO A 101 3.20 1.90 4.71
C PRO A 101 2.15 0.92 4.16
N ALA A 102 1.26 0.44 5.03
CA ALA A 102 0.21 -0.53 4.68
C ALA A 102 -0.74 -0.06 3.55
N HIS A 103 -1.00 1.25 3.46
CA HIS A 103 -1.85 1.83 2.41
C HIS A 103 -1.26 1.67 1.00
N MET A 104 0.07 1.57 0.85
CA MET A 104 0.70 1.34 -0.45
C MET A 104 0.61 -0.13 -0.90
N ILE A 105 0.36 -1.05 0.03
CA ILE A 105 0.24 -2.49 -0.22
C ILE A 105 -1.25 -2.89 -0.41
N GLY A 106 -2.17 -1.92 -0.34
CA GLY A 106 -3.62 -2.17 -0.42
C GLY A 106 -4.21 -2.80 0.84
N HIS A 107 -3.42 -2.93 1.91
CA HIS A 107 -3.90 -3.43 3.21
C HIS A 107 -4.50 -2.27 4.02
N THR A 108 -5.68 -1.83 3.56
CA THR A 108 -6.33 -0.58 4.01
C THR A 108 -7.40 -0.81 5.08
N GLU A 109 -7.37 -1.93 5.80
CA GLU A 109 -8.45 -2.35 6.71
C GLU A 109 -8.68 -1.40 7.90
N LYS A 110 -7.67 -0.60 8.28
CA LYS A 110 -7.75 0.31 9.44
C LYS A 110 -7.43 1.78 9.15
N THR A 111 -7.06 2.12 7.92
CA THR A 111 -6.76 3.51 7.54
C THR A 111 -8.02 4.16 6.98
N THR A 112 -8.86 4.68 7.89
CA THR A 112 -10.11 5.40 7.58
C THR A 112 -9.91 6.85 7.10
N SER A 113 -8.67 7.30 6.93
CA SER A 113 -8.37 8.69 6.55
C SER A 113 -8.46 8.90 5.03
N TRP A 114 -9.69 9.00 4.54
CA TRP A 114 -10.00 9.38 3.16
C TRP A 114 -9.41 10.78 2.85
N GLY A 115 -8.50 10.86 1.86
CA GLY A 115 -7.96 12.12 1.31
C GLY A 115 -6.64 12.61 1.93
N SER A 116 -6.71 13.61 2.80
CA SER A 116 -5.52 14.38 3.27
C SER A 116 -4.53 13.58 4.12
N GLY A 117 -5.02 12.56 4.84
CA GLY A 117 -4.15 11.67 5.62
C GLY A 117 -3.26 10.77 4.76
N VAL A 118 -3.77 10.33 3.60
CA VAL A 118 -3.00 9.46 2.68
C VAL A 118 -1.87 10.21 2.01
N GLU A 119 -2.07 11.48 1.66
CA GLU A 119 -1.01 12.34 1.11
C GLU A 119 0.11 12.55 2.12
N GLN A 120 -0.22 12.87 3.37
CA GLN A 120 0.76 12.99 4.47
C GLN A 120 1.52 11.67 4.70
N LEU A 121 0.83 10.53 4.66
CA LEU A 121 1.46 9.22 4.77
C LEU A 121 2.37 8.89 3.58
N SER A 122 2.00 9.32 2.37
CA SER A 122 2.81 9.17 1.16
C SER A 122 4.08 10.03 1.25
N ILE A 123 3.98 11.27 1.73
CA ILE A 123 5.14 12.14 1.99
C ILE A 123 6.04 11.53 3.07
N GLY A 124 5.44 10.97 4.13
CA GLY A 124 6.16 10.26 5.18
C GLY A 124 7.01 9.11 4.63
N PHE A 125 6.48 8.33 3.67
CA PHE A 125 7.25 7.26 3.02
C PHE A 125 8.49 7.78 2.28
N VAL A 126 8.35 8.89 1.55
CA VAL A 126 9.48 9.50 0.84
C VAL A 126 10.57 9.91 1.82
N LYS A 127 10.20 10.62 2.88
CA LYS A 127 11.13 11.17 3.88
C LYS A 127 11.81 10.11 4.73
N TYR A 128 11.05 9.14 5.25
CA TYR A 128 11.58 8.19 6.24
C TYR A 128 12.16 6.91 5.63
N THR A 129 11.67 6.48 4.47
CA THR A 129 12.09 5.22 3.86
C THR A 129 12.93 5.47 2.61
N LEU A 130 12.37 6.14 1.59
CA LEU A 130 13.04 6.29 0.30
C LEU A 130 14.30 7.16 0.37
N GLN A 131 14.27 8.25 1.14
CA GLN A 131 15.39 9.20 1.20
C GLN A 131 16.70 8.52 1.61
N ARG A 132 16.66 7.57 2.54
CA ARG A 132 17.84 6.79 2.94
C ARG A 132 18.44 6.00 1.77
N HIS A 133 17.60 5.37 0.95
CA HIS A 133 18.06 4.61 -0.20
C HIS A 133 18.56 5.51 -1.34
N LEU A 134 17.84 6.59 -1.63
CA LEU A 134 18.21 7.56 -2.66
C LEU A 134 19.56 8.19 -2.39
N VAL A 135 19.83 8.63 -1.15
CA VAL A 135 21.12 9.22 -0.77
C VAL A 135 22.26 8.22 -0.94
N ASN A 136 22.06 6.94 -0.58
CA ASN A 136 23.07 5.92 -0.80
C ASN A 136 23.38 5.73 -2.28
N TYR A 137 22.35 5.74 -3.14
CA TYR A 137 22.53 5.65 -4.59
C TYR A 137 23.22 6.89 -5.17
N GLU A 138 22.87 8.10 -4.72
CA GLU A 138 23.56 9.34 -5.12
C GLU A 138 25.04 9.29 -4.79
N GLN A 139 25.38 8.86 -3.57
CA GLN A 139 26.77 8.75 -3.13
C GLN A 139 27.56 7.73 -3.98
N GLU A 140 26.96 6.58 -4.29
CA GLU A 140 27.60 5.56 -5.13
C GLU A 140 27.78 6.02 -6.58
N ILE A 141 26.78 6.70 -7.16
CA ILE A 141 26.86 7.27 -8.51
C ILE A 141 27.94 8.36 -8.55
N ASN A 142 27.94 9.25 -7.56
CA ASN A 142 28.95 10.31 -7.46
C ASN A 142 30.35 9.72 -7.32
N ARG A 143 30.52 8.69 -6.48
CA ARG A 143 31.81 8.04 -6.28
C ARG A 143 32.34 7.29 -7.51
N LYS A 144 31.46 6.58 -8.23
CA LYS A 144 31.86 5.69 -9.33
C LYS A 144 31.89 6.38 -10.68
N CYS A 145 30.88 7.18 -10.99
CA CYS A 145 30.68 7.78 -12.31
C CYS A 145 31.16 9.23 -12.40
N LEU A 146 31.01 10.01 -11.32
CA LEU A 146 31.31 11.46 -11.32
C LEU A 146 32.53 11.76 -10.43
N ARG A 147 33.71 11.36 -10.90
CA ARG A 147 34.98 11.59 -10.18
C ARG A 147 35.38 13.06 -10.09
N ASP A 148 34.91 13.88 -11.03
CA ASP A 148 35.15 15.32 -11.04
C ASP A 148 34.23 16.05 -10.07
N ARG A 149 34.80 16.75 -9.08
CA ARG A 149 34.05 17.50 -8.05
C ARG A 149 33.18 18.64 -8.59
N LYS A 150 33.25 18.93 -9.89
CA LYS A 150 32.46 19.97 -10.55
C LYS A 150 31.03 19.52 -10.87
N LEU A 151 30.79 18.21 -10.94
CA LEU A 151 29.49 17.64 -11.29
C LEU A 151 29.01 16.74 -10.15
N PHE A 152 27.73 16.83 -9.81
CA PHE A 152 27.08 15.96 -8.84
C PHE A 152 25.75 15.47 -9.39
N SER A 153 25.44 14.22 -9.11
CA SER A 153 24.14 13.60 -9.36
C SER A 153 23.31 13.69 -8.08
N LYS A 154 22.05 14.11 -8.24
CA LYS A 154 21.03 14.18 -7.19
C LYS A 154 19.70 13.71 -7.76
N PHE A 155 18.95 12.92 -7.01
CA PHE A 155 17.58 12.55 -7.37
C PHE A 155 16.63 13.69 -6.99
N ASN A 156 15.79 14.07 -7.94
CA ASN A 156 14.75 15.05 -7.69
C ASN A 156 13.49 14.35 -7.13
N THR A 157 13.33 14.35 -5.80
CA THR A 157 12.13 13.85 -5.11
C THR A 157 10.96 14.82 -5.14
N ALA A 158 11.16 16.07 -5.61
CA ALA A 158 10.11 17.08 -5.67
C ALA A 158 8.95 16.67 -6.57
N GLY A 159 9.18 15.73 -7.50
CA GLY A 159 8.14 15.12 -8.33
C GLY A 159 7.18 14.23 -7.55
N LEU A 160 7.69 13.52 -6.55
CA LEU A 160 6.93 12.64 -5.65
C LEU A 160 6.22 13.45 -4.56
N GLU A 161 6.83 14.56 -4.14
CA GLU A 161 6.25 15.55 -3.22
C GLU A 161 5.30 16.55 -3.91
N ARG A 162 5.05 16.43 -5.22
CA ARG A 162 4.13 17.34 -5.95
C ARG A 162 2.70 17.37 -5.41
N GLY A 163 2.29 16.33 -4.67
CA GLY A 163 1.00 16.34 -3.96
C GLY A 163 0.82 17.55 -3.04
N ASP A 164 1.92 18.14 -2.56
CA ASP A 164 1.92 19.28 -1.63
C ASP A 164 2.61 20.53 -2.21
N ILE A 165 2.42 20.81 -3.50
CA ILE A 165 2.90 22.05 -4.14
C ILE A 165 2.38 23.29 -3.39
N LYS A 166 1.20 23.21 -2.77
CA LYS A 166 0.60 24.31 -2.03
C LYS A 166 1.44 24.71 -0.81
N THR A 167 1.79 23.77 0.07
CA THR A 167 2.60 24.08 1.25
C THR A 167 4.02 24.47 0.85
N ARG A 168 4.57 23.87 -0.23
CA ARG A 168 5.89 24.25 -0.74
C ARG A 168 5.93 25.69 -1.28
N ASN A 169 4.93 26.07 -2.09
CA ASN A 169 4.81 27.44 -2.59
C ASN A 169 4.53 28.43 -1.46
N GLU A 170 3.80 28.02 -0.42
CA GLU A 170 3.60 28.83 0.77
C GLU A 170 4.90 29.02 1.57
N ALA A 171 5.71 27.97 1.71
CA ALA A 171 7.04 28.08 2.31
C ALA A 171 7.95 29.02 1.51
N HIS A 172 7.95 28.93 0.18
CA HIS A 172 8.68 29.86 -0.69
C HIS A 172 8.17 31.30 -0.57
N ARG A 173 6.86 31.49 -0.47
CA ARG A 173 6.23 32.79 -0.24
C ARG A 173 6.67 33.40 1.10
N ILE A 174 6.81 32.60 2.16
CA ILE A 174 7.32 33.04 3.45
C ILE A 174 8.82 33.37 3.36
N ALA A 175 9.61 32.54 2.66
CA ALA A 175 11.05 32.72 2.52
C ALA A 175 11.42 34.01 1.76
N LEU A 176 10.65 34.34 0.72
CA LEU A 176 10.82 35.55 -0.09
C LEU A 176 10.20 36.81 0.54
N GLY A 177 9.50 36.67 1.66
CA GLY A 177 8.83 37.78 2.33
C GLY A 177 7.59 38.30 1.59
N ARG A 178 6.82 39.15 2.28
CA ARG A 178 5.63 39.84 1.76
C ARG A 178 5.71 41.32 2.14
N ALA A 179 4.85 42.15 1.56
CA ALA A 179 4.64 43.51 2.05
C ALA A 179 4.41 43.48 3.59
N GLY A 180 5.30 44.14 4.34
CA GLY A 180 5.29 44.17 5.80
C GLY A 180 6.08 43.07 6.53
N GLU A 181 6.59 42.04 5.83
CA GLU A 181 7.38 40.95 6.41
C GLU A 181 8.67 40.75 5.60
N PRO A 182 9.87 41.08 6.13
CA PRO A 182 11.11 40.88 5.41
C PRO A 182 11.37 39.38 5.18
N GLY A 183 11.75 39.04 3.96
CA GLY A 183 12.20 37.69 3.61
C GLY A 183 13.56 37.40 4.22
N TRP A 184 13.87 36.11 4.39
CA TRP A 184 15.18 35.65 4.88
C TRP A 184 16.01 34.95 3.80
N SER A 185 15.43 34.66 2.63
CA SER A 185 16.15 34.05 1.51
C SER A 185 16.00 34.86 0.23
N THR A 186 17.02 34.79 -0.61
CA THR A 186 17.03 35.44 -1.93
C THR A 186 16.30 34.60 -2.97
N VAL A 187 15.84 35.23 -4.05
CA VAL A 187 15.17 34.53 -5.16
C VAL A 187 16.07 33.46 -5.80
N ASN A 188 17.38 33.72 -5.89
CA ASN A 188 18.33 32.78 -6.47
C ASN A 188 18.63 31.60 -5.53
N GLU A 189 18.56 31.77 -4.21
CA GLU A 189 18.64 30.65 -3.26
C GLU A 189 17.42 29.73 -3.36
N VAL A 190 16.21 30.29 -3.44
CA VAL A 190 14.99 29.52 -3.67
C VAL A 190 15.04 28.78 -5.01
N ARG A 191 15.50 29.43 -6.08
CA ARG A 191 15.70 28.78 -7.39
C ARG A 191 16.74 27.65 -7.34
N LYS A 192 17.82 27.84 -6.59
CA LYS A 192 18.83 26.80 -6.37
C LYS A 192 18.27 25.58 -5.64
N LEU A 193 17.35 25.77 -4.70
CA LEU A 193 16.65 24.66 -4.04
C LEU A 193 15.74 23.87 -5.00
N GLU A 194 15.14 24.55 -5.98
CA GLU A 194 14.30 23.96 -7.03
C GLU A 194 15.10 23.51 -8.27
N ASP A 195 16.44 23.49 -8.19
CA ASP A 195 17.35 23.12 -9.28
C ASP A 195 17.11 23.95 -10.58
N MET A 196 16.69 25.22 -10.45
CA MET A 196 16.45 26.15 -11.55
C MET A 196 17.66 27.07 -11.81
N PRO A 197 17.87 27.52 -13.05
CA PRO A 197 18.95 28.46 -13.36
C PRO A 197 18.74 29.81 -12.62
N PRO A 198 19.82 30.45 -12.14
CA PRO A 198 19.74 31.74 -11.48
C PRO A 198 19.30 32.84 -12.44
N ILE A 199 18.68 33.88 -11.90
CA ILE A 199 18.29 35.08 -12.66
C ILE A 199 19.11 36.30 -12.23
N ALA A 200 19.34 37.23 -13.16
CA ALA A 200 19.97 38.51 -12.85
C ALA A 200 19.10 39.32 -11.88
N GLY A 201 19.72 39.93 -10.86
CA GLY A 201 19.01 40.68 -9.81
C GLY A 201 18.35 39.83 -8.72
N GLY A 202 18.42 38.50 -8.79
CA GLY A 202 17.77 37.59 -7.83
C GLY A 202 18.49 37.40 -6.48
N ASN A 203 19.60 38.11 -6.22
CA ASN A 203 20.38 38.03 -4.99
C ASN A 203 19.98 39.08 -3.94
N ALA A 204 19.00 39.94 -4.22
CA ALA A 204 18.49 40.91 -3.27
C ALA A 204 17.47 40.25 -2.32
N ILE A 205 17.59 40.53 -1.02
CA ILE A 205 16.59 40.13 -0.02
C ILE A 205 15.46 41.15 -0.06
N ASN A 206 14.23 40.65 -0.11
CA ASN A 206 13.04 41.49 -0.01
C ASN A 206 12.87 41.99 1.42
N THR A 207 13.01 43.30 1.64
CA THR A 207 12.91 43.92 2.97
C THR A 207 11.48 44.27 3.40
N GLY A 208 10.48 43.99 2.55
CA GLY A 208 9.06 44.17 2.90
C GLY A 208 8.57 45.63 2.95
N ASN A 209 9.46 46.61 2.74
CA ASN A 209 9.12 48.02 2.61
C ASN A 209 8.62 48.33 1.19
N THR A 210 7.51 49.06 1.08
CA THR A 210 6.96 49.55 -0.19
C THR A 210 7.66 50.79 -0.74
N ASP A 211 8.76 51.22 -0.13
CA ASP A 211 9.40 52.49 -0.47
C ASP A 211 10.69 52.29 -1.28
N GLU A 212 10.50 52.58 -2.56
CA GLU A 212 11.45 53.08 -3.56
C GLU A 212 12.30 52.15 -4.44
N PRO A 213 12.40 52.47 -5.75
CA PRO A 213 13.20 51.75 -6.73
C PRO A 213 14.68 52.12 -6.54
N THR A 214 15.49 51.20 -6.04
CA THR A 214 16.94 51.38 -6.05
C THR A 214 17.48 51.11 -7.47
N ALA A 215 17.85 52.20 -8.14
CA ALA A 215 18.56 52.22 -9.41
C ALA A 215 19.89 51.44 -9.34
N PRO A 216 20.42 50.93 -10.47
CA PRO A 216 21.57 50.03 -10.46
C PRO A 216 22.85 50.77 -10.08
N THR A 217 23.48 50.37 -8.99
CA THR A 217 24.83 50.84 -8.63
C THR A 217 25.84 50.12 -9.53
N THR A 218 26.47 50.90 -10.40
CA THR A 218 27.58 50.49 -11.27
C THR A 218 28.86 50.95 -10.60
N GLU A 219 29.71 50.03 -10.16
CA GLU A 219 31.16 50.20 -9.99
C GLU A 219 31.86 48.88 -10.31
#